data_AF-A0A2N1P6X0-F1
#
_entry.id   AF-A0A2N1P6X0-F1
#
_cell.length_a   1.000
_cell.length_b   1.000
_cell.length_c   1.000
_cell.angle_alpha   90.00
_cell.angle_beta   90.00
_cell.angle_gamma   90.00
#
_symmetry.space_group_name_H-M   'P 1'
#
loop_
_entity.id
_entity.type
_entity.pdbx_description
1 polymer ?
#
loop_
_entity_poly.entity_id
_entity_poly.type
_entity_poly.pdbx_seq_one_letter_code
_entity_poly.pdbx_strand_id
1 'polypeptide(L)' 'MDYSRPQKIVNILSAIIVLIAGFYVLFFMPAVGISPMGKGAIGILLILYFLFRMRYYYRRYKRHDDQSGNE' A
#
# COMPACT_ATOMS: atom_id res chain seq x y z
N MET A 1 24.73 -2.24 -11.79
CA MET A 1 24.06 -1.31 -10.85
C MET A 1 22.78 -1.99 -10.38
N ASP A 2 22.67 -2.26 -9.09
CA ASP A 2 21.57 -3.01 -8.46
C ASP A 2 20.23 -2.26 -8.54
N TYR A 3 19.46 -2.50 -9.60
CA TYR A 3 18.14 -1.88 -9.81
C TYR A 3 17.01 -2.50 -8.97
N SER A 4 17.27 -3.59 -8.23
CA SER A 4 16.25 -4.36 -7.49
C SER A 4 15.87 -3.73 -6.13
N ARG A 5 16.79 -2.99 -5.49
CA ARG A 5 16.56 -2.36 -4.17
C ARG A 5 15.71 -1.07 -4.21
N PRO A 6 15.89 -0.13 -5.16
CA PRO A 6 15.10 1.10 -5.18
C PRO A 6 13.60 0.85 -5.41
N GLN A 7 13.21 -0.19 -6.16
CA GLN A 7 11.78 -0.52 -6.38
C GLN A 7 11.05 -0.91 -5.09
N LYS A 8 11.70 -1.61 -4.16
CA LYS A 8 11.13 -1.95 -2.83
C LYS A 8 10.82 -0.69 -2.03
N ILE A 9 11.79 0.23 -1.97
CA ILE A 9 11.68 1.47 -1.20
C ILE A 9 10.60 2.38 -1.79
N VAL A 10 10.60 2.57 -3.11
CA VAL A 10 9.60 3.40 -3.80
C VAL A 10 8.18 2.84 -3.61
N ASN A 11 8.00 1.52 -3.63
CA ASN A 11 6.67 0.94 -3.42
C ASN A 11 6.19 1.09 -1.96
N ILE A 12 7.08 0.98 -0.98
CA ILE A 12 6.76 1.25 0.43
C ILE A 12 6.39 2.72 0.62
N LEU A 13 7.19 3.65 0.08
CA LEU A 13 6.91 5.08 0.09
C LEU A 13 5.58 5.39 -0.58
N SER A 14 5.32 4.81 -1.76
CA SER A 14 4.04 4.92 -2.47
C SER A 14 2.87 4.47 -1.60
N ALA A 15 3.00 3.33 -0.91
CA ALA A 15 1.94 2.79 -0.07
C ALA A 15 1.68 3.68 1.16
N ILE A 16 2.74 4.22 1.77
CA ILE A 16 2.64 5.18 2.88
C ILE A 16 1.96 6.48 2.43
N ILE A 17 2.37 7.03 1.28
CA ILE A 17 1.78 8.26 0.74
C ILE A 17 0.28 8.06 0.47
N VAL A 18 -0.11 6.93 -0.14
CA VAL A 18 -1.53 6.61 -0.40
C VAL A 18 -2.31 6.49 0.92
N LEU A 19 -1.72 5.87 1.94
CA LEU A 19 -2.35 5.73 3.26
C LEU A 19 -2.59 7.11 3.90
N ILE A 20 -1.55 7.95 3.95
CA ILE A 20 -1.61 9.29 4.56
C ILE A 20 -2.57 10.19 3.78
N ALA A 21 -2.47 10.22 2.45
CA ALA A 21 -3.34 11.03 1.60
C ALA A 21 -4.81 10.59 1.72
N GLY A 22 -5.08 9.29 1.73
CA GLY A 22 -6.43 8.75 1.92
C GLY A 22 -7.03 9.13 3.28
N PHE A 23 -6.24 9.03 4.35
CA PHE A 23 -6.66 9.47 5.68
C PHE A 23 -6.90 10.99 5.74
N TYR A 24 -6.01 11.78 5.15
CA TYR A 24 -6.13 13.23 5.13
C TYR A 24 -7.43 13.66 4.42
N VAL A 25 -7.74 13.08 3.26
CA VAL A 25 -8.98 13.37 2.53
C VAL A 25 -10.21 12.96 3.35
N LEU A 26 -10.18 11.81 4.03
CA LEU A 26 -11.29 11.34 4.85
C LEU A 26 -11.58 12.25 6.06
N PHE A 27 -10.55 12.74 6.73
CA PHE A 27 -10.68 13.50 7.98
C PHE A 27 -10.76 15.02 7.76
N PHE A 28 -9.94 15.57 6.88
CA PHE A 28 -9.78 17.01 6.69
C PHE A 28 -10.55 17.59 5.51
N MET A 29 -11.17 16.76 4.65
CA MET A 29 -12.01 17.25 3.57
C MET A 29 -13.49 17.24 4.03
N PRO A 30 -14.07 18.40 4.40
CA PRO A 30 -15.50 18.50 4.74
C PRO A 30 -16.40 18.35 3.50
N ALA A 31 -15.85 18.54 2.30
CA ALA A 31 -16.59 18.55 1.03
C ALA A 31 -17.14 17.18 0.59
N VAL A 32 -16.71 16.08 1.20
CA VAL A 32 -17.07 14.75 0.68
C VAL A 32 -18.53 14.39 0.99
N GLY A 33 -19.21 15.10 1.88
CA GLY A 33 -20.63 14.84 2.21
C GLY A 33 -20.90 13.42 2.71
N ILE A 34 -19.85 12.66 3.04
CA ILE A 34 -19.93 11.25 3.42
C ILE A 34 -20.27 11.17 4.90
N SER A 35 -21.27 10.34 5.22
CA SER A 35 -21.63 10.03 6.60
C SER A 35 -20.43 9.46 7.38
N PRO A 36 -20.38 9.62 8.72
CA PRO A 36 -19.31 9.05 9.54
C PRO A 36 -19.12 7.54 9.31
N MET A 37 -20.22 6.81 9.07
CA MET A 37 -20.20 5.39 8.69
C MET A 37 -19.49 5.16 7.35
N GLY A 38 -19.75 5.97 6.34
CA GLY A 38 -19.08 5.85 5.04
C GLY A 38 -17.59 6.16 5.13
N LYS A 39 -17.18 7.11 5.98
CA LYS A 39 -15.75 7.36 6.25
C LYS A 39 -15.06 6.14 6.87
N GLY A 40 -15.72 5.47 7.80
CA GLY A 40 -15.24 4.21 8.37
C GLY A 40 -15.08 3.11 7.31
N ALA A 41 -16.08 2.93 6.45
CA ALA A 41 -16.03 1.94 5.38
C ALA A 41 -14.87 2.18 4.39
N ILE A 42 -14.65 3.44 3.98
CA ILE A 42 -13.56 3.80 3.08
C ILE A 42 -12.20 3.62 3.76
N GLY A 43 -12.08 3.99 5.04
CA GLY A 43 -10.87 3.73 5.83
C GLY A 43 -10.52 2.23 5.89
N ILE A 44 -11.51 1.38 6.13
CA ILE A 44 -11.33 -0.09 6.11
C ILE A 44 -10.91 -0.55 4.71
N LEU A 45 -11.52 -0.02 3.65
CA LEU A 45 -11.16 -0.36 2.27
C LEU A 45 -9.71 0.01 1.95
N LEU A 46 -9.24 1.17 2.41
CA LEU A 46 -7.84 1.63 2.25
C LEU A 46 -6.87 0.69 2.96
N ILE A 47 -7.19 0.25 4.19
CA ILE A 47 -6.38 -0.71 4.94
C ILE A 47 -6.36 -2.07 4.23
N LEU A 48 -7.50 -2.55 3.75
CA LEU A 48 -7.58 -3.80 2.99
C LEU A 48 -6.79 -3.71 1.68
N TYR A 49 -6.87 -2.59 0.96
CA TYR A 49 -6.07 -2.34 -0.24
C TYR A 49 -4.57 -2.35 0.07
N PHE A 50 -4.15 -1.70 1.16
CA PHE A 50 -2.76 -1.70 1.62
C PHE A 50 -2.28 -3.12 1.94
N LEU A 51 -3.05 -3.89 2.71
CA LEU A 51 -2.74 -5.29 3.04
C LEU A 51 -2.69 -6.17 1.80
N PHE A 52 -3.62 -6.02 0.87
CA PHE A 52 -3.65 -6.78 -0.38
C PHE A 52 -2.43 -6.47 -1.24
N ARG A 53 -2.07 -5.19 -1.37
CA ARG A 53 -0.88 -4.76 -2.10
C ARG A 53 0.41 -5.28 -1.46
N MET A 54 0.49 -5.26 -0.12
CA MET A 54 1.63 -5.81 0.62
C MET A 54 1.75 -7.34 0.45
N ARG A 55 0.62 -8.06 0.49
CA ARG A 55 0.55 -9.51 0.25
C ARG A 55 0.94 -9.90 -1.17
N TYR A 56 0.49 -9.13 -2.17
CA TYR A 56 0.89 -9.31 -3.57
C TYR A 56 2.40 -9.15 -3.74
N TYR A 57 2.98 -8.13 -3.08
CA TYR A 57 4.42 -7.90 -3.09
C TYR A 57 5.16 -9.05 -2.42
N TYR A 58 4.78 -9.44 -1.20
CA TYR A 58 5.46 -10.52 -0.46
C TYR A 58 5.54 -11.82 -1.26
N ARG A 59 4.45 -12.21 -1.95
CA ARG A 59 4.44 -13.38 -2.84
C ARG A 59 5.36 -13.24 -4.05
N ARG A 60 5.47 -12.04 -4.62
CA ARG A 60 6.33 -11.80 -5.81
C ARG A 60 7.82 -11.81 -5.47
N TYR A 61 8.21 -11.35 -4.27
CA TYR A 61 9.61 -11.33 -3.85
C TYR A 61 10.10 -12.68 -3.32
N LYS A 62 9.25 -13.43 -2.61
CA LYS A 62 9.65 -14.77 -2.13
C LYS A 62 10.08 -15.70 -3.28
N ARG A 63 9.50 -15.51 -4.47
CA ARG A 63 9.83 -16.29 -5.67
C ARG A 63 11.18 -15.94 -6.31
N HIS A 64 11.74 -14.77 -6.01
CA HIS A 64 13.04 -14.33 -6.56
C HIS A 64 14.22 -14.80 -5.71
N ASP A 65 14.04 -14.96 -4.40
CA ASP A 65 15.10 -15.45 -3.49
C ASP A 65 15.35 -16.96 -3.67
N ASP A 66 14.33 -17.74 -4.06
CA ASP A 66 14.48 -19.18 -4.32
C ASP A 66 15.21 -19.50 -5.64
N GLN A 67 15.34 -18.54 -6.57
CA GLN A 67 16.00 -18.75 -7.87
C GLN A 67 17.49 -18.42 -7.88
N SER A 68 18.02 -17.66 -6.91
CA SER A 68 19.45 -17.32 -6.85
C SER A 68 20.28 -18.26 -5.95
N GLY A 69 19.68 -19.34 -5.46
CA GLY A 69 20.33 -20.32 -4.58
C GLY A 69 20.71 -21.65 -5.25
N ASN A 70 20.54 -21.77 -6.57
CA ASN A 70 20.81 -22.97 -7.36
C ASN A 70 21.77 -22.68 -8.54
N GLU A 71 22.78 -21.83 -8.31
CA GLU A 71 23.95 -21.70 -9.19
C GLU A 71 25.21 -22.18 -8.45
#